data_AF-W7CWL2-F1
#
_entry.id   AF-W7CWL2-F1
#
_cell.length_a   1.000
_cell.length_b   1.000
_cell.length_c   1.000
_cell.angle_alpha   90.00
_cell.angle_beta   90.00
_cell.angle_gamma   90.00
#
_symmetry.space_group_name_H-M   'P 1'
#
loop_
_entity.id
_entity.type
_entity.pdbx_description
1 polymer ?
#
loop_
_entity_poly.entity_id
_entity_poly.type
_entity_poly.pdbx_seq_one_letter_code
_entity_poly.pdbx_strand_id
1 'polypeptide(L)'
;MREHRKNISQQRLFLYFIQNGKCMYTGETLQINDLSSYEVDHILPQSYIKDNSIENLALVKRSENQRKGADLLLDSTVITKNRTRWEQLKRAGLIGEKKFRNLTRTKITDRDKEGFVARQLVETRQITKHVTQLLQKEYQTDTKVVAIKAGLVSDLRHKFNFIKNRNVNDYHHAQDAYLVSFIGTYIMSKYPKLEMEFVYEGYNKYLADLRKTTTKPKFSFIVESLAKPTFNHETGELFWNPETDIAKVRRTLNFKQCNIVRKVEEQSGMLFKETIYPALKAADKTIPLKKNLGVSLYGGYTNVNYAFYSLIEYPVKNKQKRRLLGIPMATKVLIDTGQTTLQAYVTDCIGGPCQILKERVLKYQLIQNDNCALYVAGPTERHNARQLVVSEAAAQIIYLISAKQAAEASFLEQYRSSDLTVVFDELLLKITSDFKIFKNVAVKLTAAAERFNVCTFNEKVIIIEEIIKVMRANATNGNLKLLGLTEREGRLGNVPISNNLKIINQSITGLYQSIEDFS
;
A
#
# COMPACT_ATOMS: atom_id res chain seq x y z
N MET A 1 -22.74 15.20 -23.60
CA MET A 1 -21.61 15.49 -22.66
C MET A 1 -21.22 14.34 -21.72
N ARG A 2 -22.01 13.24 -21.56
CA ARG A 2 -21.64 12.11 -20.67
C ARG A 2 -20.79 11.00 -21.32
N GLU A 3 -20.71 10.93 -22.66
CA GLU A 3 -20.05 9.82 -23.36
C GLU A 3 -18.54 9.99 -23.62
N HIS A 4 -17.97 11.20 -23.54
CA HIS A 4 -16.53 11.43 -23.79
C HIS A 4 -15.64 11.40 -22.52
N ARG A 5 -16.19 11.03 -21.36
CA ARG A 5 -15.42 10.97 -20.10
C ARG A 5 -14.44 9.79 -19.99
N LYS A 6 -14.44 8.85 -20.94
CA LYS A 6 -13.73 7.58 -20.78
C LYS A 6 -12.20 7.62 -20.91
N ASN A 7 -11.56 8.74 -21.29
CA ASN A 7 -10.09 8.76 -21.43
C ASN A 7 -9.36 10.07 -21.06
N ILE A 8 -10.04 11.07 -20.49
CA ILE A 8 -9.36 12.29 -20.03
C ILE A 8 -8.88 12.07 -18.59
N SER A 9 -7.56 12.05 -18.37
CA SER A 9 -7.04 12.00 -17.01
C SER A 9 -7.47 13.26 -16.24
N GLN A 10 -7.97 13.10 -15.02
CA GLN A 10 -8.35 14.22 -14.14
C GLN A 10 -7.23 15.28 -14.04
N GLN A 11 -5.98 14.82 -14.13
CA GLN A 11 -4.79 15.66 -14.17
C GLN A 11 -4.71 16.57 -15.39
N ARG A 12 -4.96 16.07 -16.61
CA ARG A 12 -4.94 16.90 -17.83
C ARG A 12 -6.04 17.96 -17.79
N LEU A 13 -7.24 17.58 -17.34
CA LEU A 13 -8.36 18.51 -17.21
C LEU A 13 -8.09 19.60 -16.17
N PHE A 14 -7.49 19.23 -15.03
CA PHE A 14 -7.08 20.19 -14.02
C PHE A 14 -6.03 21.17 -14.56
N LEU A 15 -4.99 20.65 -15.24
CA LEU A 15 -3.95 21.49 -15.86
C LEU A 15 -4.52 22.43 -16.92
N TYR A 16 -5.51 21.98 -17.69
CA TYR A 16 -6.21 22.80 -18.68
C TYR A 16 -6.83 24.06 -18.04
N PHE A 17 -7.57 23.91 -16.94
CA PHE A 17 -8.23 25.03 -16.27
C PHE A 17 -7.24 26.01 -15.62
N ILE A 18 -6.24 25.51 -14.89
CA ILE A 18 -5.24 26.41 -14.26
C ILE A 18 -4.35 27.13 -15.28
N GLN A 19 -4.28 26.61 -16.52
CA GLN A 19 -3.57 27.23 -17.63
C GLN A 19 -4.45 28.12 -18.50
N ASN A 20 -5.69 28.34 -18.07
CA ASN A 20 -6.71 29.10 -18.80
C ASN A 20 -6.91 28.59 -20.24
N GLY A 21 -6.96 27.27 -20.39
CA GLY A 21 -7.20 26.60 -21.66
C GLY A 21 -6.10 26.79 -22.70
N LYS A 22 -4.88 27.17 -22.30
CA LYS A 22 -3.75 27.44 -23.20
C LYS A 22 -2.57 26.51 -22.95
N CYS A 23 -1.83 26.22 -24.02
CA CYS A 23 -0.56 25.50 -23.95
C CYS A 23 0.41 26.27 -23.04
N MET A 24 1.08 25.58 -22.11
CA MET A 24 1.97 26.26 -21.19
C MET A 24 3.17 26.90 -21.91
N TYR A 25 3.68 26.30 -22.98
CA TYR A 25 4.89 26.77 -23.68
C TYR A 25 4.60 27.68 -24.88
N THR A 26 3.50 27.47 -25.61
CA THR A 26 3.22 28.30 -26.80
C THR A 26 2.19 29.41 -26.55
N GLY A 27 1.36 29.28 -25.52
CA GLY A 27 0.25 30.20 -25.25
C GLY A 27 -0.95 30.04 -26.20
N GLU A 28 -0.88 29.11 -27.15
CA GLU A 28 -1.98 28.79 -28.06
C GLU A 28 -3.10 28.06 -27.32
N THR A 29 -4.33 28.25 -27.79
CA THR A 29 -5.52 27.61 -27.22
C THR A 29 -5.47 26.09 -27.38
N LEU A 30 -5.83 25.38 -26.32
CA LEU A 30 -6.04 23.94 -26.28
C LEU A 30 -7.54 23.65 -26.38
N GLN A 31 -7.90 22.58 -27.07
CA GLN A 31 -9.29 22.15 -27.18
C GLN A 31 -9.62 21.19 -26.03
N ILE A 32 -10.63 21.53 -25.22
CA ILE A 32 -11.01 20.73 -24.05
C ILE A 32 -11.49 19.32 -24.42
N ASN A 33 -12.05 19.16 -25.62
CA ASN A 33 -12.53 17.87 -26.12
C ASN A 33 -11.40 16.99 -26.66
N ASP A 34 -10.20 17.54 -26.87
CA ASP A 34 -9.04 16.83 -27.44
C ASP A 34 -7.87 16.77 -26.45
N LEU A 35 -8.16 16.73 -25.14
CA LEU A 35 -7.11 16.68 -24.13
C LEU A 35 -6.20 15.45 -24.24
N SER A 36 -6.65 14.37 -24.88
CA SER A 36 -5.86 13.16 -25.11
C SER A 36 -4.69 13.37 -26.07
N SER A 37 -4.75 14.34 -27.00
CA SER A 37 -3.68 14.62 -27.96
C SER A 37 -2.51 15.41 -27.34
N TYR A 38 -2.72 15.98 -26.15
CA TYR A 38 -1.73 16.78 -25.43
C TYR A 38 -0.97 15.95 -24.38
N GLU A 39 0.25 16.41 -24.11
CA GLU A 39 1.17 15.75 -23.18
C GLU A 39 1.31 16.58 -21.89
N VAL A 40 1.51 15.88 -20.78
CA VAL A 40 1.86 16.49 -19.50
C VAL A 40 3.38 16.42 -19.38
N ASP A 41 4.05 17.55 -19.51
CA ASP A 41 5.49 17.68 -19.34
C ASP A 41 5.86 18.01 -17.88
N HIS A 42 7.04 17.57 -17.47
CA HIS A 42 7.68 18.03 -16.25
C HIS A 42 8.59 19.21 -16.59
N ILE A 43 8.26 20.42 -16.11
CA ILE A 43 9.01 21.65 -16.37
C ILE A 43 10.49 21.41 -16.06
N LEU A 44 10.79 20.90 -14.87
CA LEU A 44 12.06 20.26 -14.56
C LEU A 44 11.95 18.74 -14.76
N PRO A 45 12.78 18.13 -15.63
CA PRO A 45 12.74 16.70 -15.93
C PRO A 45 12.81 15.78 -14.68
N GLN A 46 12.16 14.61 -14.76
CA GLN A 46 12.12 13.65 -13.64
C GLN A 46 13.48 13.04 -13.27
N SER A 47 14.40 12.94 -14.23
CA SER A 47 15.79 12.51 -13.98
C SER A 47 16.55 13.44 -13.05
N TYR A 48 16.05 14.66 -12.91
CA TYR A 48 16.67 15.73 -12.18
C TYR A 48 15.97 15.98 -10.85
N ILE A 49 14.64 16.06 -10.87
CA ILE A 49 13.83 16.14 -9.67
C ILE A 49 12.57 15.29 -9.82
N LYS A 50 12.37 14.34 -8.91
CA LYS A 50 11.15 13.53 -8.84
C LYS A 50 10.03 14.36 -8.19
N ASP A 51 9.51 15.32 -8.94
CA ASP A 51 8.44 16.21 -8.53
C ASP A 51 7.23 16.08 -9.46
N ASN A 52 6.25 15.29 -9.00
CA ASN A 52 4.97 15.09 -9.66
C ASN A 52 3.88 16.06 -9.16
N SER A 53 4.25 17.09 -8.40
CA SER A 53 3.30 18.11 -7.97
C SER A 53 2.88 18.98 -9.16
N ILE A 54 1.69 19.57 -9.08
CA ILE A 54 1.18 20.53 -10.06
C ILE A 54 2.19 21.67 -10.30
N GLU A 55 3.01 22.01 -9.31
CA GLU A 55 4.07 23.05 -9.39
C GLU A 55 5.21 22.71 -10.37
N ASN A 56 5.32 21.46 -10.83
CA ASN A 56 6.31 21.05 -11.82
C ASN A 56 5.70 20.44 -13.08
N LEU A 57 4.37 20.38 -13.19
CA LEU A 57 3.68 19.77 -14.34
C LEU A 57 3.06 20.83 -15.25
N ALA A 58 3.15 20.64 -16.57
CA ALA A 58 2.58 21.55 -17.55
C ALA A 58 1.86 20.78 -18.66
N LEU A 59 0.64 21.18 -19.00
CA LEU A 59 -0.06 20.66 -20.17
C LEU A 59 0.41 21.42 -21.42
N VAL A 60 0.95 20.68 -22.38
CA VAL A 60 1.62 21.24 -23.56
C VAL A 60 1.27 20.45 -24.82
N LYS A 61 1.45 21.09 -25.98
CA LYS A 61 1.40 20.39 -27.26
C LYS A 61 2.55 19.37 -27.33
N ARG A 62 2.28 18.23 -27.97
CA ARG A 62 3.25 17.12 -28.13
C ARG A 62 4.56 17.55 -28.79
N SER A 63 4.48 18.34 -29.86
CA SER A 63 5.66 18.89 -30.56
C SER A 63 6.59 19.68 -29.63
N GLU A 64 6.01 20.44 -28.71
CA GLU A 64 6.77 21.29 -27.79
C GLU A 64 7.47 20.49 -26.70
N ASN A 65 6.82 19.46 -26.18
CA ASN A 65 7.43 18.54 -25.21
C ASN A 65 8.60 17.76 -25.84
N GLN A 66 8.44 17.34 -27.09
CA GLN A 66 9.49 16.66 -27.84
C GLN A 66 10.67 17.60 -28.11
N ARG A 67 10.41 18.83 -28.56
CA ARG A 67 11.44 19.84 -28.79
C ARG A 67 12.23 20.17 -27.51
N LYS A 68 11.55 20.31 -26.36
CA LYS A 68 12.22 20.54 -25.07
C LYS A 68 13.13 19.39 -24.65
N GLY A 69 12.83 18.16 -25.06
CA GLY A 69 13.70 17.02 -24.77
C GLY A 69 14.00 16.86 -23.27
N ALA A 70 15.26 16.53 -22.95
CA ALA A 70 15.75 16.40 -21.58
C ALA A 70 16.24 17.73 -20.99
N ASP A 71 16.01 18.86 -21.68
CA ASP A 71 16.60 20.13 -21.29
C ASP A 71 16.00 20.64 -19.99
N LEU A 72 16.89 21.18 -19.16
CA LEU A 72 16.57 21.68 -17.83
C LEU A 72 15.99 23.10 -17.85
N LEU A 73 16.11 23.80 -18.99
CA LEU A 73 15.67 25.18 -19.19
C LEU A 73 14.75 25.22 -20.41
N LEU A 74 13.80 26.15 -20.38
CA LEU A 74 13.04 26.51 -21.58
C LEU A 74 13.89 27.44 -22.45
N ASP A 75 13.64 27.38 -23.75
CA ASP A 75 14.24 28.32 -24.69
C ASP A 75 13.89 29.77 -24.31
N SER A 76 14.87 30.68 -24.42
CA SER A 76 14.70 32.09 -24.06
C SER A 76 13.53 32.78 -24.79
N THR A 77 13.24 32.36 -26.03
CA THR A 77 12.12 32.89 -26.82
C THR A 77 10.77 32.45 -26.25
N VAL A 78 10.67 31.23 -25.73
CA VAL A 78 9.47 30.70 -25.06
C VAL A 78 9.21 31.48 -23.77
N ILE A 79 10.25 31.71 -22.98
CA ILE A 79 10.16 32.47 -21.73
C ILE A 79 9.67 33.89 -22.02
N THR A 80 10.32 34.58 -22.95
CA THR A 80 10.01 35.98 -23.26
C THR A 80 8.57 36.14 -23.77
N LYS A 81 8.10 35.26 -24.66
CA LYS A 81 6.73 35.31 -25.20
C LYS A 81 5.65 35.09 -24.13
N ASN A 82 5.93 34.29 -23.10
CA ASN A 82 4.92 33.88 -22.12
C ASN A 82 5.05 34.54 -20.75
N ARG A 83 6.10 35.32 -20.49
CA ARG A 83 6.40 35.88 -19.16
C ARG A 83 5.22 36.63 -18.55
N THR A 84 4.64 37.59 -19.28
CA THR A 84 3.49 38.38 -18.82
C THR A 84 2.28 37.49 -18.50
N ARG A 85 2.02 36.47 -19.34
CA ARG A 85 0.93 35.52 -19.11
C ARG A 85 1.17 34.69 -17.85
N TRP A 86 2.38 34.18 -17.65
CA TRP A 86 2.71 33.41 -16.45
C TRP A 86 2.66 34.27 -15.18
N GLU A 87 3.04 35.55 -15.25
CA GLU A 87 2.86 36.50 -14.15
C GLU A 87 1.38 36.71 -13.82
N GLN A 88 0.50 36.83 -14.82
CA GLN A 88 -0.95 36.90 -14.62
C GLN A 88 -1.50 35.62 -13.96
N LEU A 89 -1.09 34.45 -14.45
CA LEU A 89 -1.49 33.17 -13.85
C LEU A 89 -1.05 33.07 -12.39
N LYS A 90 0.17 33.53 -12.08
CA LYS A 90 0.70 33.55 -10.71
C LYS A 90 -0.08 34.52 -9.82
N ARG A 91 -0.33 35.74 -10.28
CA ARG A 91 -1.12 36.75 -9.53
C ARG A 91 -2.54 36.26 -9.26
N ALA A 92 -3.14 35.53 -10.20
CA ALA A 92 -4.45 34.91 -10.03
C ALA A 92 -4.44 33.65 -9.13
N GLY A 93 -3.28 33.23 -8.62
CA GLY A 93 -3.15 32.02 -7.79
C GLY A 93 -3.32 30.71 -8.56
N LEU A 94 -3.35 30.75 -9.89
CA LEU A 94 -3.49 29.56 -10.74
C LEU A 94 -2.18 28.75 -10.84
N ILE A 95 -1.05 29.42 -10.64
CA ILE A 95 0.27 28.77 -10.48
C ILE A 95 1.00 29.37 -9.27
N GLY A 96 1.78 28.55 -8.56
CA GLY A 96 2.59 29.01 -7.45
C GLY A 96 3.92 29.65 -7.86
N GLU A 97 4.61 30.22 -6.87
CA GLU A 97 5.94 30.83 -7.03
C GLU A 97 6.97 29.85 -7.60
N LYS A 98 6.93 28.60 -7.13
CA LYS A 98 7.90 27.59 -7.52
C LYS A 98 7.75 27.25 -9.01
N LYS A 99 6.53 27.06 -9.49
CA LYS A 99 6.25 26.82 -10.90
C LYS A 99 6.69 28.00 -11.77
N PHE A 100 6.31 29.21 -11.39
CA PHE A 100 6.69 30.43 -12.10
C PHE A 100 8.22 30.56 -12.21
N ARG A 101 8.93 30.43 -11.09
CA ARG A 101 10.40 30.49 -11.06
C ARG A 101 11.05 29.43 -11.96
N ASN A 102 10.51 28.22 -12.00
CA ASN A 102 11.03 27.15 -12.86
C ASN A 102 10.77 27.44 -14.35
N LEU A 103 9.59 27.98 -14.70
CA LEU A 103 9.24 28.38 -16.07
C LEU A 103 10.13 29.53 -16.57
N THR A 104 10.46 30.49 -15.71
CA THR A 104 11.24 31.69 -16.09
C THR A 104 12.74 31.55 -15.85
N ARG A 105 13.24 30.35 -15.55
CA ARG A 105 14.65 30.13 -15.25
C ARG A 105 15.49 30.21 -16.53
N THR A 106 16.53 31.05 -16.53
CA THR A 106 17.40 31.28 -17.71
C THR A 106 18.81 30.71 -17.56
N LYS A 107 19.23 30.36 -16.34
CA LYS A 107 20.54 29.76 -16.07
C LYS A 107 20.47 28.70 -14.98
N ILE A 108 21.44 27.79 -15.00
CA ILE A 108 21.64 26.77 -13.96
C ILE A 108 23.02 27.00 -13.38
N THR A 109 23.06 27.41 -12.12
CA THR A 109 24.31 27.60 -11.38
C THR A 109 24.82 26.26 -10.85
N ASP A 110 26.10 26.19 -10.47
CA ASP A 110 26.64 24.98 -9.82
C ASP A 110 25.97 24.71 -8.47
N ARG A 111 25.62 25.77 -7.73
CA ARG A 111 24.79 25.66 -6.51
C ARG A 111 23.41 25.05 -6.79
N ASP A 112 22.81 25.38 -7.94
CA ASP A 112 21.58 24.72 -8.34
C ASP A 112 21.86 23.21 -8.50
N LYS A 113 22.90 22.84 -9.27
CA LYS A 113 23.33 21.44 -9.51
C LYS A 113 23.51 20.65 -8.21
N GLU A 114 24.27 21.18 -7.26
CA GLU A 114 24.44 20.62 -5.91
C GLU A 114 23.10 20.44 -5.21
N GLY A 115 22.23 21.46 -5.27
CA GLY A 115 20.88 21.41 -4.72
C GLY A 115 19.99 20.33 -5.36
N PHE A 116 20.20 19.95 -6.63
CA PHE A 116 19.46 18.82 -7.23
C PHE A 116 19.98 17.48 -6.75
N VAL A 117 21.31 17.31 -6.70
CA VAL A 117 21.94 16.11 -6.15
C VAL A 117 21.50 15.89 -4.70
N ALA A 118 21.58 16.94 -3.87
CA ALA A 118 21.10 16.91 -2.50
C ALA A 118 19.60 16.57 -2.43
N ARG A 119 18.77 17.10 -3.34
CA ARG A 119 17.35 16.75 -3.40
C ARG A 119 17.07 15.32 -3.86
N GLN A 120 17.98 14.63 -4.53
CA GLN A 120 17.80 13.22 -4.86
C GLN A 120 18.18 12.29 -3.69
N LEU A 121 19.14 12.71 -2.87
CA LEU A 121 19.75 11.85 -1.83
C LEU A 121 19.28 12.18 -0.42
N VAL A 122 19.27 13.46 -0.07
CA VAL A 122 19.08 13.95 1.30
C VAL A 122 17.60 13.97 1.62
N GLU A 123 17.19 13.26 2.66
CA GLU A 123 15.85 13.41 3.20
C GLU A 123 15.70 14.75 3.94
N THR A 124 14.67 15.51 3.56
CA THR A 124 14.47 16.90 4.01
C THR A 124 13.24 17.07 4.90
N ARG A 125 12.36 16.07 4.95
CA ARG A 125 11.14 16.11 5.76
C ARG A 125 11.49 16.12 7.25
N GLN A 126 10.90 17.06 7.99
CA GLN A 126 11.18 17.21 9.43
C GLN A 126 10.81 15.96 10.23
N ILE A 127 9.70 15.31 9.89
CA ILE A 127 9.32 14.05 10.54
C ILE A 127 10.42 12.99 10.44
N THR A 128 11.07 12.85 9.28
CA THR A 128 12.15 11.86 9.12
C THR A 128 13.41 12.29 9.85
N LYS A 129 13.74 13.59 9.82
CA LYS A 129 14.89 14.12 10.58
C LYS A 129 14.74 13.85 12.08
N HIS A 130 13.56 14.08 12.66
CA HIS A 130 13.32 13.80 14.07
C HIS A 130 13.39 12.32 14.39
N VAL A 131 12.88 11.43 13.52
CA VAL A 131 13.04 9.98 13.70
C VAL A 131 14.52 9.57 13.64
N THR A 132 15.28 10.08 12.67
CA THR A 132 16.73 9.83 12.59
C THR A 132 17.47 10.32 13.82
N GLN A 133 17.15 11.53 14.31
CA GLN A 133 17.76 12.08 15.53
C GLN A 133 17.42 11.26 16.77
N LEU A 134 16.16 10.83 16.90
CA LEU A 134 15.72 9.96 17.99
C LEU A 134 16.53 8.66 17.98
N LEU A 135 16.57 7.95 16.86
CA LEU A 135 17.31 6.70 16.74
C LEU A 135 18.82 6.90 16.94
N GLN A 136 19.40 7.99 16.42
CA GLN A 136 20.83 8.29 16.61
C GLN A 136 21.16 8.55 18.08
N LYS A 137 20.24 9.16 18.84
CA LYS A 137 20.38 9.36 20.28
C LYS A 137 20.33 8.04 21.05
N GLU A 138 19.41 7.14 20.68
CA GLU A 138 19.27 5.83 21.33
C GLU A 138 20.45 4.89 21.05
N TYR A 139 20.91 4.81 19.79
CA TYR A 139 21.98 3.88 19.38
C TYR A 139 23.42 4.43 19.51
N GLN A 140 23.56 5.66 20.02
CA GLN A 140 24.85 6.31 20.32
C GLN A 140 25.85 6.29 19.15
N THR A 141 27.16 6.38 19.44
CA THR A 141 28.21 6.67 18.46
C THR A 141 28.56 5.51 17.53
N ASP A 142 28.31 4.27 17.95
CA ASP A 142 28.77 3.08 17.21
C ASP A 142 27.87 2.74 16.02
N THR A 143 26.67 3.32 15.97
CA THR A 143 25.70 3.09 14.90
C THR A 143 25.43 4.37 14.14
N LYS A 144 25.63 4.35 12.82
CA LYS A 144 25.28 5.44 11.93
C LYS A 144 23.84 5.29 11.45
N VAL A 145 22.96 6.23 11.84
CA VAL A 145 21.57 6.24 11.38
C VAL A 145 21.44 7.09 10.12
N VAL A 146 20.92 6.50 9.04
CA VAL A 146 20.75 7.16 7.73
C VAL A 146 19.30 7.11 7.28
N ALA A 147 18.80 8.22 6.77
CA ALA A 147 17.50 8.30 6.12
C ALA A 147 17.66 8.22 4.59
N ILE A 148 16.95 7.30 3.97
CA ILE A 148 16.93 7.10 2.51
C ILE A 148 15.58 7.54 1.94
N LYS A 149 15.64 8.29 0.84
CA LYS A 149 14.43 8.73 0.12
C LYS A 149 13.71 7.55 -0.54
N ALA A 150 12.40 7.46 -0.30
CA ALA A 150 11.53 6.45 -0.91
C ALA A 150 11.57 6.43 -2.45
N GLY A 151 11.86 7.57 -3.09
CA GLY A 151 12.01 7.67 -4.54
C GLY A 151 13.13 6.77 -5.09
N LEU A 152 14.22 6.58 -4.33
CA LEU A 152 15.33 5.71 -4.75
C LEU A 152 14.92 4.24 -4.79
N VAL A 153 14.12 3.79 -3.81
CA VAL A 153 13.59 2.41 -3.78
C VAL A 153 12.62 2.18 -4.93
N SER A 154 11.78 3.17 -5.26
CA SER A 154 10.87 3.09 -6.41
C SER A 154 11.65 2.99 -7.72
N ASP A 155 12.64 3.85 -7.91
CA ASP A 155 13.51 3.82 -9.10
C ASP A 155 14.25 2.49 -9.20
N LEU A 156 14.79 1.97 -8.08
CA LEU A 156 15.46 0.67 -8.03
C LEU A 156 14.54 -0.46 -8.49
N ARG A 157 13.30 -0.48 -7.99
CA ARG A 157 12.31 -1.49 -8.38
C ARG A 157 12.00 -1.43 -9.88
N HIS A 158 11.80 -0.24 -10.43
CA HIS A 158 11.51 -0.08 -11.85
C HIS A 158 12.71 -0.39 -12.75
N LYS A 159 13.94 -0.05 -12.33
CA LYS A 159 15.15 -0.31 -13.13
C LYS A 159 15.41 -1.81 -13.30
N PHE A 160 15.23 -2.59 -12.24
CA PHE A 160 15.59 -4.02 -12.22
C PHE A 160 14.38 -4.97 -12.24
N ASN A 161 13.18 -4.44 -12.50
CA ASN A 161 11.91 -5.16 -12.52
C ASN A 161 11.64 -5.93 -11.22
N PHE A 162 11.94 -5.33 -10.07
CA PHE A 162 11.58 -5.89 -8.76
C PHE A 162 10.11 -5.60 -8.45
N ILE A 163 9.28 -6.59 -8.76
CA ILE A 163 7.82 -6.51 -8.68
C ILE A 163 7.35 -6.17 -7.27
N LYS A 164 6.31 -5.34 -7.19
CA LYS A 164 5.66 -4.96 -5.94
C LYS A 164 4.16 -5.19 -5.99
N ASN A 165 3.72 -6.34 -5.50
CA ASN A 165 2.32 -6.72 -5.45
C ASN A 165 1.67 -6.41 -4.11
N ARG A 166 1.17 -5.18 -3.96
CA ARG A 166 0.38 -4.78 -2.76
C ARG A 166 -0.96 -5.51 -2.65
N ASN A 167 -1.42 -6.08 -3.77
CA ASN A 167 -2.69 -6.79 -3.88
C ASN A 167 -2.62 -8.21 -3.34
N VAL A 168 -1.48 -8.89 -3.51
CA VAL A 168 -1.30 -10.30 -3.16
C VAL A 168 -1.07 -10.49 -1.66
N ASN A 169 -0.12 -9.75 -1.08
CA ASN A 169 0.26 -9.91 0.32
C ASN A 169 0.96 -8.66 0.88
N ASP A 170 1.23 -8.70 2.18
CA ASP A 170 1.88 -7.61 2.91
C ASP A 170 3.43 -7.70 2.91
N TYR A 171 4.03 -8.66 2.19
CA TYR A 171 5.49 -8.85 2.14
C TYR A 171 6.22 -7.66 1.52
N HIS A 172 5.51 -6.87 0.72
CA HIS A 172 6.07 -5.67 0.10
C HIS A 172 6.63 -4.66 1.12
N HIS A 173 6.14 -4.64 2.37
CA HIS A 173 6.72 -3.82 3.44
C HIS A 173 8.10 -4.32 3.87
N ALA A 174 8.26 -5.62 4.09
CA ALA A 174 9.54 -6.24 4.44
C ALA A 174 10.55 -6.12 3.28
N GLN A 175 10.09 -6.36 2.05
CA GLN A 175 10.88 -6.17 0.84
C GLN A 175 11.36 -4.73 0.68
N ASP A 176 10.50 -3.73 0.89
CA ASP A 176 10.90 -2.33 0.83
C ASP A 176 11.93 -1.99 1.91
N ALA A 177 11.76 -2.48 3.14
CA ALA A 177 12.74 -2.28 4.22
C ALA A 177 14.11 -2.89 3.88
N TYR A 178 14.13 -4.10 3.29
CA TYR A 178 15.34 -4.70 2.77
C TYR A 178 15.99 -3.84 1.67
N LEU A 179 15.22 -3.36 0.69
CA LEU A 179 15.74 -2.50 -0.38
C LEU A 179 16.27 -1.16 0.12
N VAL A 180 15.64 -0.58 1.15
CA VAL A 180 16.14 0.62 1.84
C VAL A 180 17.49 0.35 2.49
N SER A 181 17.62 -0.76 3.22
CA SER A 181 18.88 -1.15 3.84
C SER A 181 19.96 -1.38 2.78
N PHE A 182 19.65 -2.17 1.74
CA PHE A 182 20.53 -2.44 0.61
C PHE A 182 21.07 -1.16 -0.05
N ILE A 183 20.18 -0.25 -0.45
CA ILE A 183 20.60 0.97 -1.14
C ILE A 183 21.34 1.93 -0.21
N GLY A 184 20.99 1.95 1.08
CA GLY A 184 21.69 2.73 2.10
C GLY A 184 23.14 2.26 2.26
N THR A 185 23.33 0.95 2.41
CA THR A 185 24.67 0.33 2.47
C THR A 185 25.45 0.59 1.18
N TYR A 186 24.83 0.42 0.01
CA TYR A 186 25.49 0.72 -1.27
C TYR A 186 25.98 2.17 -1.36
N ILE A 187 25.13 3.14 -0.99
CA ILE A 187 25.50 4.57 -1.00
C ILE A 187 26.64 4.82 -0.01
N MET A 188 26.56 4.27 1.20
CA MET A 188 27.59 4.45 2.23
C MET A 188 28.93 3.83 1.83
N SER A 189 28.94 2.66 1.19
CA SER A 189 30.18 2.02 0.76
C SER A 189 30.79 2.70 -0.48
N LYS A 190 29.96 3.14 -1.43
CA LYS A 190 30.41 3.82 -2.66
C LYS A 190 30.82 5.27 -2.41
N TYR A 191 30.19 5.92 -1.43
CA TYR A 191 30.48 7.30 -1.03
C TYR A 191 30.74 7.38 0.49
N PRO A 192 31.86 6.83 1.00
CA PRO A 192 32.13 6.64 2.44
C PRO A 192 32.02 7.92 3.28
N LYS A 193 32.52 9.03 2.73
CA LYS A 193 32.48 10.32 3.42
C LYS A 193 31.19 11.10 3.19
N LEU A 194 30.29 10.65 2.30
CA LEU A 194 29.13 11.41 1.81
C LEU A 194 29.49 12.88 1.51
N GLU A 195 30.77 13.16 1.23
CA GLU A 195 31.25 14.48 0.89
C GLU A 195 30.60 14.81 -0.44
N MET A 196 29.87 15.91 -0.45
CA MET A 196 29.06 16.33 -1.59
C MET A 196 29.91 16.42 -2.86
N GLU A 197 31.22 16.64 -2.75
CA GLU A 197 32.19 16.65 -3.84
C GLU A 197 32.25 15.32 -4.61
N PHE A 198 32.46 14.16 -3.97
CA PHE A 198 32.49 12.86 -4.66
C PHE A 198 31.15 12.48 -5.29
N VAL A 199 30.06 12.81 -4.59
CA VAL A 199 28.71 12.61 -5.08
C VAL A 199 28.45 13.50 -6.30
N TYR A 200 28.95 14.73 -6.28
CA TYR A 200 28.84 15.71 -7.35
C TYR A 200 29.68 15.33 -8.57
N GLU A 201 30.90 14.80 -8.39
CA GLU A 201 31.70 14.25 -9.48
C GLU A 201 30.99 13.09 -10.20
N GLY A 202 30.44 12.14 -9.42
CA GLY A 202 29.63 11.04 -9.96
C GLY A 202 28.42 11.55 -10.74
N TYR A 203 27.76 12.58 -10.22
CA TYR A 203 26.63 13.24 -10.89
C TYR A 203 27.04 13.98 -12.17
N ASN A 204 28.18 14.65 -12.19
CA ASN A 204 28.70 15.34 -13.38
C ASN A 204 29.07 14.35 -14.48
N LYS A 205 29.70 13.21 -14.13
CA LYS A 205 29.94 12.11 -15.07
C LYS A 205 28.64 11.58 -15.65
N TYR A 206 27.62 11.39 -14.79
CA TYR A 206 26.28 11.03 -15.24
C TYR A 206 25.68 12.08 -16.20
N LEU A 207 25.71 13.37 -15.88
CA LEU A 207 25.22 14.43 -16.78
C LEU A 207 25.98 14.47 -18.11
N ALA A 208 27.29 14.24 -18.10
CA ALA A 208 28.10 14.17 -19.31
C ALA A 208 27.70 12.98 -20.20
N ASP A 209 27.43 11.81 -19.60
CA ASP A 209 26.91 10.64 -20.31
C ASP A 209 25.53 10.93 -20.92
N LEU A 210 24.65 11.62 -20.19
CA LEU A 210 23.31 11.97 -20.67
C LEU A 210 23.32 12.91 -21.88
N ARG A 211 24.29 13.81 -21.97
CA ARG A 211 24.43 14.70 -23.13
C ARG A 211 24.82 13.96 -24.41
N LYS A 212 25.37 12.75 -24.28
CA LYS A 212 25.76 11.88 -25.39
C LYS A 212 24.61 10.99 -25.86
N THR A 213 23.49 10.94 -25.13
CA THR A 213 22.35 10.09 -25.45
C THR A 213 21.13 10.92 -25.83
N THR A 214 20.37 10.47 -26.83
CA THR A 214 19.08 11.08 -27.20
C THR A 214 17.95 10.65 -26.24
N THR A 215 18.18 9.60 -25.46
CA THR A 215 17.18 9.01 -24.56
C THR A 215 17.16 9.70 -23.20
N LYS A 216 16.00 10.24 -22.82
CA LYS A 216 15.82 10.84 -21.49
C LYS A 216 16.09 9.78 -20.40
N PRO A 217 16.96 10.05 -19.43
CA PRO A 217 17.15 9.18 -18.28
C PRO A 217 15.86 9.02 -17.48
N LYS A 218 15.58 7.80 -17.04
CA LYS A 218 14.33 7.49 -16.32
C LYS A 218 14.52 7.46 -14.80
N PHE A 219 15.74 7.15 -14.32
CA PHE A 219 16.02 6.91 -12.90
C PHE A 219 17.10 7.84 -12.35
N SER A 220 17.17 7.94 -11.02
CA SER A 220 18.21 8.70 -10.33
C SER A 220 19.62 8.20 -10.67
N PHE A 221 20.61 9.08 -10.58
CA PHE A 221 22.00 8.72 -10.92
C PHE A 221 22.54 7.57 -10.04
N ILE A 222 22.11 7.47 -8.78
CA ILE A 222 22.47 6.35 -7.88
C ILE A 222 21.97 5.03 -8.45
N VAL A 223 20.69 4.97 -8.82
CA VAL A 223 20.07 3.75 -9.34
C VAL A 223 20.65 3.39 -10.71
N GLU A 224 20.92 4.39 -11.56
CA GLU A 224 21.62 4.16 -12.83
C GLU A 224 23.04 3.61 -12.60
N SER A 225 23.71 4.02 -11.51
CA SER A 225 25.05 3.53 -11.20
C SER A 225 25.11 2.04 -10.79
N LEU A 226 23.99 1.48 -10.30
CA LEU A 226 23.88 0.04 -10.00
C LEU A 226 23.85 -0.83 -11.26
N ALA A 227 23.62 -0.25 -12.44
CA ALA A 227 23.68 -0.99 -13.70
C ALA A 227 25.11 -1.12 -14.26
N LYS A 228 26.11 -0.55 -13.59
CA LYS A 228 27.52 -0.59 -13.99
C LYS A 228 28.36 -1.20 -12.88
N PRO A 229 29.45 -1.94 -13.20
CA PRO A 229 30.37 -2.43 -12.17
C PRO A 229 30.95 -1.25 -11.40
N THR A 230 31.11 -1.43 -10.08
CA THR A 230 31.76 -0.44 -9.22
C THR A 230 32.93 -1.10 -8.51
N PHE A 231 34.04 -0.38 -8.39
CA PHE A 231 35.27 -0.83 -7.76
C PHE A 231 35.53 0.01 -6.51
N ASN A 232 36.14 -0.58 -5.50
CA ASN A 232 36.56 0.16 -4.32
C ASN A 232 37.69 1.14 -4.71
N HIS A 233 37.55 2.40 -4.32
CA HIS A 233 38.52 3.45 -4.65
C HIS A 233 39.88 3.25 -3.97
N GLU A 234 39.92 2.60 -2.81
CA GLU A 234 41.14 2.38 -2.03
C GLU A 234 41.83 1.07 -2.42
N THR A 235 41.07 -0.02 -2.62
CA THR A 235 41.65 -1.35 -2.88
C THR A 235 41.67 -1.74 -4.37
N GLY A 236 40.90 -1.07 -5.22
CA GLY A 236 40.74 -1.42 -6.64
C GLY A 236 39.92 -2.70 -6.90
N GLU A 237 39.48 -3.39 -5.85
CA GLU A 237 38.70 -4.63 -5.95
C GLU A 237 37.27 -4.38 -6.45
N LEU A 238 36.69 -5.38 -7.11
CA LEU A 238 35.30 -5.34 -7.57
C LEU A 238 34.35 -5.31 -6.36
N PHE A 239 33.76 -4.14 -6.12
CA PHE A 239 32.83 -3.90 -5.03
C PHE A 239 31.39 -4.29 -5.39
N TRP A 240 31.00 -4.08 -6.66
CA TRP A 240 29.65 -4.35 -7.13
C TRP A 240 29.67 -4.93 -8.54
N ASN A 241 29.05 -6.11 -8.70
CA ASN A 241 28.81 -6.74 -9.98
C ASN A 241 27.29 -6.77 -10.27
N PRO A 242 26.80 -5.95 -11.23
CA PRO A 242 25.39 -5.88 -11.56
C PRO A 242 24.75 -7.23 -11.91
N GLU A 243 25.48 -8.14 -12.55
CA GLU A 243 24.91 -9.43 -12.98
C GLU A 243 24.63 -10.35 -11.80
N THR A 244 25.62 -10.51 -10.90
CA THR A 244 25.52 -11.44 -9.78
C THR A 244 24.77 -10.85 -8.61
N ASP A 245 24.98 -9.57 -8.30
CA ASP A 245 24.43 -8.97 -7.09
C ASP A 245 22.95 -8.58 -7.24
N ILE A 246 22.50 -8.17 -8.44
CA ILE A 246 21.06 -7.99 -8.71
C ILE A 246 20.31 -9.31 -8.63
N ALA A 247 20.92 -10.43 -9.07
CA ALA A 247 20.33 -11.75 -8.93
C ALA A 247 20.17 -12.16 -7.45
N LYS A 248 21.15 -11.84 -6.59
CA LYS A 248 21.05 -12.06 -5.13
C LYS A 248 19.92 -11.22 -4.52
N VAL A 249 19.80 -9.94 -4.90
CA VAL A 249 18.71 -9.07 -4.45
C VAL A 249 17.36 -9.65 -4.87
N ARG A 250 17.21 -10.05 -6.15
CA ARG A 250 15.99 -10.68 -6.67
C ARG A 250 15.62 -11.95 -5.89
N ARG A 251 16.60 -12.82 -5.64
CA ARG A 251 16.41 -14.04 -4.84
C ARG A 251 15.89 -13.72 -3.44
N THR A 252 16.48 -12.74 -2.76
CA THR A 252 16.05 -12.33 -1.41
C THR A 252 14.61 -11.80 -1.41
N LEU A 253 14.24 -11.00 -2.40
CA LEU A 253 12.86 -10.49 -2.53
C LEU A 253 11.83 -11.60 -2.76
N ASN A 254 12.24 -12.72 -3.36
CA ASN A 254 11.40 -13.90 -3.62
C ASN A 254 11.36 -14.90 -2.47
N PHE A 255 11.95 -14.58 -1.30
CA PHE A 255 11.74 -15.40 -0.10
C PHE A 255 10.27 -15.41 0.30
N LYS A 256 9.72 -16.62 0.41
CA LYS A 256 8.30 -16.88 0.66
C LYS A 256 7.93 -16.87 2.15
N GLN A 257 8.88 -16.51 3.01
CA GLN A 257 8.71 -16.41 4.45
C GLN A 257 9.10 -14.99 4.84
N CYS A 258 8.12 -14.22 5.30
CA CYS A 258 8.31 -12.92 5.91
C CYS A 258 7.45 -12.87 7.17
N ASN A 259 8.02 -12.37 8.26
CA ASN A 259 7.28 -12.20 9.52
C ASN A 259 6.35 -11.00 9.40
N ILE A 260 5.07 -11.27 9.12
CA ILE A 260 4.01 -10.26 9.15
C ILE A 260 3.25 -10.41 10.45
N VAL A 261 3.45 -9.46 11.35
CA VAL A 261 2.77 -9.42 12.65
C VAL A 261 1.72 -8.32 12.63
N ARG A 262 0.52 -8.66 13.10
CA ARG A 262 -0.52 -7.66 13.34
C ARG A 262 -0.49 -7.30 14.81
N LYS A 263 -0.25 -6.03 15.10
CA LYS A 263 -0.25 -5.52 16.48
C LYS A 263 -1.59 -5.83 17.14
N VAL A 264 -1.54 -6.53 18.27
CA VAL A 264 -2.73 -6.77 19.09
C VAL A 264 -3.14 -5.47 19.79
N GLU A 265 -4.44 -5.20 19.82
CA GLU A 265 -4.96 -3.94 20.34
C GLU A 265 -6.16 -4.17 21.24
N GLU A 266 -6.06 -3.70 22.47
CA GLU A 266 -7.24 -3.34 23.25
C GLU A 266 -7.83 -2.08 22.59
N GLN A 267 -9.09 -2.15 22.20
CA GLN A 267 -9.75 -1.02 21.57
C GLN A 267 -10.09 0.04 22.61
N SER A 268 -10.12 1.30 22.18
CA SER A 268 -10.54 2.45 22.98
C SER A 268 -11.34 3.42 22.10
N GLY A 269 -11.97 4.42 22.72
CA GLY A 269 -12.73 5.46 22.02
C GLY A 269 -14.25 5.25 22.15
N MET A 270 -14.95 5.31 21.01
CA MET A 270 -16.41 5.34 20.98
C MET A 270 -17.05 4.08 21.59
N LEU A 271 -18.13 4.24 22.36
CA LEU A 271 -18.86 3.12 22.97
C LEU A 271 -19.67 2.31 21.94
N PHE A 272 -20.24 2.98 20.95
CA PHE A 272 -21.12 2.44 19.90
C PHE A 272 -21.27 3.47 18.76
N LYS A 273 -21.99 3.13 17.68
CA LYS A 273 -22.28 4.08 16.60
C LYS A 273 -23.23 5.17 17.08
N GLU A 274 -22.90 6.44 16.84
CA GLU A 274 -23.63 7.62 17.32
C GLU A 274 -25.03 7.82 16.72
N THR A 275 -25.35 7.12 15.63
CA THR A 275 -26.67 7.21 15.00
C THR A 275 -27.74 6.65 15.93
N ILE A 276 -28.68 7.51 16.34
CA ILE A 276 -29.89 7.10 17.06
C ILE A 276 -30.88 6.53 16.05
N TYR A 277 -31.31 5.29 16.28
CA TYR A 277 -32.38 4.65 15.52
C TYR A 277 -33.70 4.80 16.25
N PRO A 278 -34.81 5.08 15.52
CA PRO A 278 -36.14 5.16 16.12
C PRO A 278 -36.58 3.79 16.65
N ALA A 279 -37.52 3.79 17.60
CA ALA A 279 -38.06 2.59 18.23
C ALA A 279 -38.57 1.54 17.23
N LEU A 280 -39.18 1.96 16.12
CA LEU A 280 -39.65 1.08 15.04
C LEU A 280 -38.53 0.26 14.38
N LYS A 281 -37.27 0.69 14.51
CA LYS A 281 -36.08 0.00 14.01
C LYS A 281 -35.26 -0.63 15.13
N ALA A 282 -35.78 -0.65 16.36
CA ALA A 282 -35.13 -1.31 17.47
C ALA A 282 -35.12 -2.82 17.26
N ALA A 283 -33.96 -3.43 17.46
CA ALA A 283 -33.75 -4.86 17.56
C ALA A 283 -33.19 -5.23 18.95
N ASP A 284 -33.11 -6.53 19.26
CA ASP A 284 -32.63 -7.05 20.56
C ASP A 284 -31.26 -6.51 21.01
N LYS A 285 -30.41 -6.10 20.06
CA LYS A 285 -29.06 -5.56 20.33
C LYS A 285 -29.00 -4.03 20.41
N THR A 286 -30.16 -3.37 20.45
CA THR A 286 -30.23 -1.91 20.55
C THR A 286 -29.88 -1.46 21.96
N ILE A 287 -29.07 -0.43 22.06
CA ILE A 287 -28.58 0.11 23.32
C ILE A 287 -29.46 1.30 23.69
N PRO A 288 -30.08 1.33 24.89
CA PRO A 288 -30.96 2.43 25.28
C PRO A 288 -30.23 3.77 25.35
N LEU A 289 -30.95 4.87 25.07
CA LEU A 289 -30.40 6.22 25.16
C LEU A 289 -29.95 6.59 26.58
N LYS A 290 -30.69 6.10 27.58
CA LYS A 290 -30.44 6.24 29.01
C LYS A 290 -30.99 5.02 29.75
N LYS A 291 -30.48 4.75 30.95
CA LYS A 291 -30.89 3.61 31.80
C LYS A 291 -32.40 3.46 31.96
N ASN A 292 -33.13 4.58 32.06
CA ASN A 292 -34.57 4.60 32.31
C ASN A 292 -35.42 4.84 31.03
N LEU A 293 -34.80 4.89 29.84
CA LEU A 293 -35.50 5.08 28.57
C LEU A 293 -35.54 3.76 27.82
N GLY A 294 -36.71 3.11 27.88
CA GLY A 294 -36.97 1.84 27.20
C GLY A 294 -36.78 1.96 25.68
N VAL A 295 -36.03 1.01 25.11
CA VAL A 295 -35.71 0.94 23.69
C VAL A 295 -36.98 0.87 22.82
N SER A 296 -38.03 0.19 23.29
CA SER A 296 -39.30 0.03 22.57
C SER A 296 -40.08 1.33 22.36
N LEU A 297 -39.79 2.37 23.15
CA LEU A 297 -40.45 3.68 23.06
C LEU A 297 -39.53 4.72 22.44
N TYR A 298 -38.26 4.73 22.84
CA TYR A 298 -37.31 5.80 22.50
C TYR A 298 -36.26 5.39 21.48
N GLY A 299 -36.24 4.13 21.06
CA GLY A 299 -35.19 3.58 20.22
C GLY A 299 -33.83 3.57 20.93
N GLY A 300 -32.75 3.73 20.16
CA GLY A 300 -31.43 3.70 20.74
C GLY A 300 -30.29 3.58 19.74
N TYR A 301 -29.11 3.27 20.26
CA TYR A 301 -27.89 3.08 19.47
C TYR A 301 -27.70 1.64 19.04
N THR A 302 -26.85 1.44 18.04
CA THR A 302 -26.48 0.10 17.54
C THR A 302 -24.96 -0.02 17.41
N ASN A 303 -24.49 -1.25 17.14
CA ASN A 303 -23.08 -1.58 16.95
C ASN A 303 -22.20 -1.21 18.16
N VAL A 304 -22.36 -1.98 19.24
CA VAL A 304 -21.45 -1.92 20.41
C VAL A 304 -20.00 -2.10 19.96
N ASN A 305 -19.11 -1.26 20.48
CA ASN A 305 -17.67 -1.45 20.38
C ASN A 305 -17.15 -2.18 21.63
N TYR A 306 -16.29 -3.16 21.42
CA TYR A 306 -15.71 -4.01 22.46
C TYR A 306 -14.25 -3.63 22.72
N ALA A 307 -13.82 -3.60 23.99
CA ALA A 307 -12.44 -3.34 24.41
C ALA A 307 -11.54 -4.52 24.09
N PHE A 308 -11.97 -5.66 24.58
CA PHE A 308 -11.34 -6.95 24.43
C PHE A 308 -12.42 -8.03 24.43
N TYR A 309 -11.99 -9.27 24.27
CA TYR A 309 -12.84 -10.44 24.30
C TYR A 309 -12.39 -11.37 25.42
N SER A 310 -13.31 -12.13 26.00
CA SER A 310 -13.00 -13.19 26.94
C SER A 310 -13.35 -14.55 26.31
N LEU A 311 -12.43 -15.51 26.39
CA LEU A 311 -12.69 -16.88 25.99
C LEU A 311 -13.43 -17.59 27.13
N ILE A 312 -14.64 -18.02 26.85
CA ILE A 312 -15.52 -18.63 27.84
C ILE A 312 -16.01 -19.99 27.36
N GLU A 313 -16.29 -20.86 28.33
CA GLU A 313 -16.94 -22.15 28.16
C GLU A 313 -18.22 -22.19 29.00
N TYR A 314 -19.31 -22.69 28.41
CA TYR A 314 -20.61 -22.72 29.06
C TYR A 314 -21.46 -23.90 28.57
N PRO A 315 -22.34 -24.45 29.42
CA PRO A 315 -23.18 -25.57 29.07
C PRO A 315 -24.31 -25.13 28.14
N VAL A 316 -24.53 -25.89 27.06
CA VAL A 316 -25.70 -25.77 26.20
C VAL A 316 -26.29 -27.16 25.97
N LYS A 317 -27.44 -27.43 26.60
CA LYS A 317 -28.01 -28.77 26.72
C LYS A 317 -26.96 -29.72 27.36
N ASN A 318 -26.62 -30.82 26.69
CA ASN A 318 -25.67 -31.83 27.18
C ASN A 318 -24.23 -31.65 26.63
N LYS A 319 -23.87 -30.46 26.12
CA LYS A 319 -22.54 -30.19 25.55
C LYS A 319 -21.97 -28.89 26.08
N GLN A 320 -20.65 -28.86 26.29
CA GLN A 320 -19.92 -27.61 26.51
C GLN A 320 -19.75 -26.88 25.18
N LYS A 321 -19.94 -25.56 25.19
CA LYS A 321 -19.68 -24.69 24.05
C LYS A 321 -18.70 -23.60 24.43
N ARG A 322 -17.84 -23.24 23.48
CA ARG A 322 -16.89 -22.13 23.61
C ARG A 322 -17.27 -20.95 22.73
N ARG A 323 -17.02 -19.73 23.21
CA ARG A 323 -17.09 -18.51 22.38
C ARG A 323 -16.15 -17.43 22.91
N LEU A 324 -15.85 -16.47 22.04
CA LEU A 324 -15.32 -15.18 22.46
C LEU A 324 -16.48 -14.26 22.82
N LEU A 325 -16.63 -13.92 24.09
CA LEU A 325 -17.57 -12.91 24.56
C LEU A 325 -16.91 -11.54 24.46
N GLY A 326 -17.53 -10.61 23.73
CA GLY A 326 -17.04 -9.22 23.68
C GLY A 326 -17.36 -8.47 24.96
N ILE A 327 -16.36 -7.77 25.50
CA ILE A 327 -16.52 -6.90 26.68
C ILE A 327 -16.66 -5.45 26.18
N PRO A 328 -17.86 -4.85 26.27
CA PRO A 328 -18.10 -3.49 25.80
C PRO A 328 -17.17 -2.47 26.47
N MET A 329 -16.87 -1.37 25.76
CA MET A 329 -16.15 -0.23 26.32
C MET A 329 -16.68 0.21 27.69
N ALA A 330 -18.01 0.38 27.81
CA ALA A 330 -18.65 0.81 29.04
C ALA A 330 -18.48 -0.22 30.16
N THR A 331 -18.67 -1.51 29.87
CA THR A 331 -18.48 -2.60 30.84
C THR A 331 -17.03 -2.67 31.32
N LYS A 332 -16.05 -2.47 30.44
CA LYS A 332 -14.63 -2.43 30.81
C LYS A 332 -14.35 -1.36 31.86
N VAL A 333 -14.94 -0.18 31.73
CA VAL A 333 -14.84 0.90 32.74
C VAL A 333 -15.47 0.48 34.07
N LEU A 334 -16.62 -0.20 34.06
CA LEU A 334 -17.26 -0.70 35.28
C LEU A 334 -16.41 -1.76 35.99
N ILE A 335 -15.73 -2.62 35.24
CA ILE A 335 -14.79 -3.63 35.77
C ILE A 335 -13.58 -2.93 36.39
N ASP A 336 -12.95 -2.00 35.66
CA ASP A 336 -11.77 -1.28 36.12
C ASP A 336 -12.03 -0.43 37.38
N THR A 337 -13.27 0.07 37.54
CA THR A 337 -13.70 0.86 38.70
C THR A 337 -14.24 0.01 39.85
N GLY A 338 -14.25 -1.32 39.71
CA GLY A 338 -14.73 -2.25 40.73
C GLY A 338 -16.26 -2.27 40.93
N GLN A 339 -17.02 -1.62 40.06
CA GLN A 339 -18.49 -1.62 40.12
C GLN A 339 -19.11 -2.95 39.70
N THR A 340 -18.37 -3.75 38.92
CA THR A 340 -18.73 -5.13 38.57
C THR A 340 -17.47 -5.97 38.40
N THR A 341 -17.61 -7.30 38.31
CA THR A 341 -16.50 -8.21 38.00
C THR A 341 -16.69 -8.81 36.61
N LEU A 342 -15.59 -9.24 35.98
CA LEU A 342 -15.66 -9.94 34.69
C LEU A 342 -16.56 -11.18 34.77
N GLN A 343 -16.40 -11.99 35.83
CA GLN A 343 -17.21 -13.18 36.06
C GLN A 343 -18.71 -12.83 36.21
N ALA A 344 -19.05 -11.78 36.97
CA ALA A 344 -20.45 -11.38 37.13
C ALA A 344 -21.08 -10.97 35.79
N TYR A 345 -20.37 -10.18 34.98
CA TYR A 345 -20.84 -9.78 33.65
C TYR A 345 -20.98 -10.98 32.69
N VAL A 346 -20.03 -11.91 32.70
CA VAL A 346 -20.09 -13.10 31.83
C VAL A 346 -21.28 -14.00 32.22
N THR A 347 -21.46 -14.27 33.52
CA THR A 347 -22.58 -15.08 34.03
C THR A 347 -23.92 -14.45 33.65
N ASP A 348 -24.07 -13.12 33.78
CA ASP A 348 -25.27 -12.37 33.38
C ASP A 348 -25.54 -12.49 31.86
N CYS A 349 -24.51 -12.31 31.03
CA CYS A 349 -24.62 -12.44 29.58
C CYS A 349 -24.98 -13.86 29.08
N ILE A 350 -24.69 -14.88 29.88
CA ILE A 350 -24.98 -16.29 29.55
C ILE A 350 -26.31 -16.74 30.15
N GLY A 351 -26.73 -16.16 31.28
CA GLY A 351 -27.91 -16.58 32.02
C GLY A 351 -27.69 -17.89 32.80
N GLY A 352 -26.45 -18.19 33.21
CA GLY A 352 -26.11 -19.44 33.89
C GLY A 352 -24.62 -19.61 34.17
N PRO A 353 -24.23 -20.76 34.77
CA PRO A 353 -22.83 -21.03 35.10
C PRO A 353 -21.96 -21.04 33.85
N CYS A 354 -20.82 -20.37 33.92
CA CYS A 354 -19.84 -20.30 32.84
C CYS A 354 -18.42 -20.24 33.41
N GLN A 355 -17.48 -20.86 32.72
CA GLN A 355 -16.07 -20.81 33.02
C GLN A 355 -15.36 -19.83 32.10
N ILE A 356 -14.51 -18.98 32.66
CA ILE A 356 -13.59 -18.14 31.90
C ILE A 356 -12.30 -18.92 31.70
N LEU A 357 -11.99 -19.26 30.45
CA LEU A 357 -10.74 -19.94 30.09
C LEU A 357 -9.59 -18.94 29.87
N LYS A 358 -9.91 -17.77 29.32
CA LYS A 358 -8.98 -16.64 29.17
C LYS A 358 -9.72 -15.32 29.35
N GLU A 359 -9.26 -14.53 30.30
CA GLU A 359 -9.90 -13.25 30.64
C GLU A 359 -9.80 -12.22 29.52
N ARG A 360 -8.60 -12.09 28.92
CA ARG A 360 -8.28 -11.06 27.93
C ARG A 360 -7.71 -11.66 26.65
N VAL A 361 -8.47 -11.50 25.58
CA VAL A 361 -8.12 -11.77 24.18
C VAL A 361 -8.34 -10.47 23.41
N LEU A 362 -7.28 -9.93 22.81
CA LEU A 362 -7.33 -8.62 22.17
C LEU A 362 -7.75 -8.70 20.71
N LYS A 363 -8.14 -7.56 20.12
CA LYS A 363 -8.36 -7.49 18.67
C LYS A 363 -7.03 -7.75 17.96
N TYR A 364 -7.13 -8.47 16.84
CA TYR A 364 -6.02 -9.00 16.05
C TYR A 364 -5.16 -10.05 16.75
N GLN A 365 -5.58 -10.59 17.90
CA GLN A 365 -4.93 -11.78 18.46
C GLN A 365 -4.89 -12.89 17.41
N LEU A 366 -3.68 -13.42 17.16
CA LEU A 366 -3.49 -14.57 16.29
C LEU A 366 -3.95 -15.82 17.03
N ILE A 367 -4.82 -16.60 16.37
CA ILE A 367 -5.31 -17.88 16.87
C ILE A 367 -5.14 -18.96 15.81
N GLN A 368 -4.93 -20.20 16.24
CA GLN A 368 -5.09 -21.40 15.44
C GLN A 368 -6.41 -22.06 15.84
N ASN A 369 -7.40 -22.03 14.96
CA ASN A 369 -8.75 -22.55 15.20
C ASN A 369 -9.07 -23.57 14.10
N ASP A 370 -9.26 -24.85 14.47
CA ASP A 370 -9.35 -25.97 13.53
C ASP A 370 -8.23 -25.97 12.48
N ASN A 371 -7.00 -25.81 12.96
CA ASN A 371 -5.78 -25.73 12.14
C ASN A 371 -5.75 -24.59 11.12
N CYS A 372 -6.63 -23.59 11.25
CA CYS A 372 -6.62 -22.38 10.45
C CYS A 372 -6.07 -21.21 11.27
N ALA A 373 -5.07 -20.52 10.73
CA ALA A 373 -4.52 -19.30 11.33
C ALA A 373 -5.46 -18.12 11.05
N LEU A 374 -5.98 -17.50 12.10
CA LEU A 374 -6.97 -16.41 12.02
C LEU A 374 -6.62 -15.27 12.99
N TYR A 375 -7.04 -14.07 12.66
CA TYR A 375 -7.04 -12.94 13.59
C TYR A 375 -8.43 -12.74 14.18
N VAL A 376 -8.50 -12.49 15.49
CA VAL A 376 -9.74 -12.10 16.16
C VAL A 376 -10.16 -10.69 15.71
N ALA A 377 -11.36 -10.54 15.16
CA ALA A 377 -11.89 -9.25 14.70
C ALA A 377 -13.12 -8.78 15.50
N GLY A 378 -13.86 -9.73 16.06
CA GLY A 378 -15.09 -9.51 16.83
C GLY A 378 -15.43 -10.74 17.67
N PRO A 379 -16.60 -10.77 18.34
CA PRO A 379 -17.06 -11.96 19.06
C PRO A 379 -17.19 -13.17 18.13
N THR A 380 -17.77 -12.98 16.95
CA THR A 380 -17.97 -14.02 15.91
C THR A 380 -17.17 -13.79 14.63
N GLU A 381 -16.71 -12.56 14.39
CA GLU A 381 -15.96 -12.20 13.19
C GLU A 381 -14.47 -12.54 13.36
N ARG A 382 -13.90 -13.14 12.32
CA ARG A 382 -12.46 -13.42 12.21
C ARG A 382 -11.93 -12.80 10.92
N HIS A 383 -10.63 -12.61 10.84
CA HIS A 383 -9.95 -12.36 9.57
C HIS A 383 -9.00 -13.50 9.28
N ASN A 384 -8.77 -13.79 8.00
CA ASN A 384 -7.68 -14.67 7.61
C ASN A 384 -6.34 -14.07 8.08
N ALA A 385 -5.44 -14.90 8.60
CA ALA A 385 -4.10 -14.49 9.00
C ALA A 385 -3.01 -14.99 8.06
N ARG A 386 -3.33 -15.89 7.11
CA ARG A 386 -2.38 -16.45 6.18
C ARG A 386 -2.14 -15.50 5.01
N GLN A 387 -0.87 -15.25 4.68
CA GLN A 387 -0.47 -14.45 3.53
C GLN A 387 -0.48 -15.31 2.25
N LEU A 388 -1.06 -14.80 1.18
CA LEU A 388 -1.04 -15.47 -0.12
C LEU A 388 0.35 -15.36 -0.73
N VAL A 389 0.89 -16.49 -1.20
CA VAL A 389 2.16 -16.54 -1.93
C VAL A 389 1.91 -17.26 -3.25
N VAL A 390 2.28 -16.60 -4.33
CA VAL A 390 2.13 -17.09 -5.71
C VAL A 390 3.51 -17.30 -6.35
N SER A 391 3.53 -17.98 -7.50
CA SER A 391 4.70 -18.14 -8.35
C SER A 391 5.18 -16.78 -8.88
N GLU A 392 6.45 -16.71 -9.27
CA GLU A 392 7.02 -15.50 -9.87
C GLU A 392 6.31 -15.12 -11.18
N ALA A 393 5.93 -16.12 -11.99
CA ALA A 393 5.17 -15.93 -13.21
C ALA A 393 3.78 -15.31 -12.92
N ALA A 394 3.02 -15.88 -11.97
CA ALA A 394 1.74 -15.30 -11.58
C ALA A 394 1.89 -13.91 -10.96
N ALA A 395 2.94 -13.68 -10.17
CA ALA A 395 3.22 -12.36 -9.59
C ALA A 395 3.46 -11.29 -10.68
N GLN A 396 4.16 -11.62 -11.77
CA GLN A 396 4.35 -10.71 -12.91
C GLN A 396 3.03 -10.33 -13.57
N ILE A 397 2.20 -11.33 -13.88
CA ILE A 397 0.89 -11.13 -14.51
C ILE A 397 -0.02 -10.30 -13.60
N ILE A 398 -0.11 -10.67 -12.31
CA ILE A 398 -0.92 -9.95 -11.32
C ILE A 398 -0.47 -8.50 -11.20
N TYR A 399 0.84 -8.22 -11.23
CA TYR A 399 1.38 -6.87 -11.17
C TYR A 399 0.92 -6.03 -12.36
N LEU A 400 1.03 -6.57 -13.57
CA LEU A 400 0.66 -5.87 -14.81
C LEU A 400 -0.83 -5.51 -14.84
N ILE A 401 -1.71 -6.44 -14.45
CA ILE A 401 -3.15 -6.20 -14.41
C ILE A 401 -3.55 -5.27 -13.26
N SER A 402 -2.92 -5.40 -12.09
CA SER A 402 -3.20 -4.57 -10.90
C SER A 402 -2.77 -3.12 -11.04
N ALA A 403 -1.70 -2.86 -11.79
CA ALA A 403 -1.19 -1.52 -11.99
C ALA A 403 -2.07 -0.68 -12.92
N LYS A 404 -3.16 -1.24 -13.48
CA LYS A 404 -3.96 -0.65 -14.56
C LYS A 404 -3.12 -0.20 -15.76
N GLN A 405 -1.92 -0.78 -15.90
CA GLN A 405 -0.94 -0.36 -16.91
C GLN A 405 -1.21 -1.00 -18.27
N ALA A 406 -1.86 -2.16 -18.28
CA ALA A 406 -2.18 -2.83 -19.53
C ALA A 406 -3.65 -2.62 -19.88
N ALA A 407 -3.91 -1.74 -20.85
CA ALA A 407 -5.02 -2.01 -21.75
C ALA A 407 -4.79 -3.40 -22.38
N GLU A 408 -5.85 -4.12 -22.74
CA GLU A 408 -5.75 -5.49 -23.28
C GLU A 408 -4.68 -5.60 -24.38
N ALA A 409 -4.59 -4.62 -25.28
CA ALA A 409 -3.54 -4.55 -26.31
C ALA A 409 -2.11 -4.64 -25.75
N SER A 410 -1.78 -3.85 -24.72
CA SER A 410 -0.45 -3.84 -24.11
C SER A 410 -0.16 -5.10 -23.29
N PHE A 411 -1.19 -5.75 -22.75
CA PHE A 411 -1.04 -7.06 -22.12
C PHE A 411 -0.66 -8.11 -23.17
N LEU A 412 -1.37 -8.09 -24.30
CA LEU A 412 -1.21 -9.03 -25.40
C LEU A 412 0.12 -8.89 -26.15
N GLU A 413 0.87 -7.81 -25.94
CA GLU A 413 2.26 -7.68 -26.41
C GLU A 413 3.22 -8.66 -25.72
N GLN A 414 2.91 -9.09 -24.49
CA GLN A 414 3.81 -9.88 -23.65
C GLN A 414 3.20 -11.22 -23.20
N TYR A 415 1.88 -11.29 -23.07
CA TYR A 415 1.16 -12.43 -22.51
C TYR A 415 -0.07 -12.76 -23.36
N ARG A 416 -0.68 -13.92 -23.11
CA ARG A 416 -1.92 -14.38 -23.76
C ARG A 416 -3.05 -14.42 -22.75
N SER A 417 -4.30 -14.40 -23.22
CA SER A 417 -5.48 -14.59 -22.36
C SER A 417 -5.43 -15.93 -21.59
N SER A 418 -4.77 -16.95 -22.15
CA SER A 418 -4.50 -18.23 -21.46
C SER A 418 -3.64 -18.06 -20.21
N ASP A 419 -2.74 -17.08 -20.15
CA ASP A 419 -1.89 -16.85 -18.98
C ASP A 419 -2.70 -16.35 -17.77
N LEU A 420 -3.80 -15.64 -17.99
CA LEU A 420 -4.78 -15.33 -16.93
C LEU A 420 -5.46 -16.59 -16.40
N THR A 421 -5.63 -17.61 -17.24
CA THR A 421 -6.20 -18.90 -16.84
C THR A 421 -5.22 -19.67 -15.97
N VAL A 422 -3.93 -19.67 -16.34
CA VAL A 422 -2.87 -20.23 -15.47
C VAL A 422 -2.83 -19.55 -14.09
N VAL A 423 -2.99 -18.22 -14.04
CA VAL A 423 -3.09 -17.50 -12.76
C VAL A 423 -4.33 -17.91 -11.98
N PHE A 424 -5.48 -18.01 -12.64
CA PHE A 424 -6.72 -18.47 -11.99
C PHE A 424 -6.57 -19.89 -11.41
N ASP A 425 -5.98 -20.82 -12.17
CA ASP A 425 -5.74 -22.20 -11.74
C ASP A 425 -4.78 -22.26 -10.56
N GLU A 426 -3.72 -21.46 -10.57
CA GLU A 426 -2.81 -21.35 -9.42
C GLU A 426 -3.56 -20.84 -8.18
N LEU A 427 -4.38 -19.79 -8.32
CA LEU A 427 -5.17 -19.27 -7.20
C LEU A 427 -6.20 -20.28 -6.69
N LEU A 428 -6.81 -21.06 -7.59
CA LEU A 428 -7.75 -22.14 -7.24
C LEU A 428 -7.05 -23.26 -6.47
N LEU A 429 -5.84 -23.64 -6.88
CA LEU A 429 -5.03 -24.60 -6.17
C LEU A 429 -4.66 -24.06 -4.77
N LYS A 430 -4.24 -22.80 -4.69
CA LYS A 430 -3.88 -22.15 -3.42
C LYS A 430 -5.04 -22.07 -2.44
N ILE A 431 -6.21 -21.61 -2.88
CA ILE A 431 -7.37 -21.52 -1.97
C ILE A 431 -7.78 -22.91 -1.46
N THR A 432 -7.64 -23.95 -2.30
CA THR A 432 -7.96 -25.33 -1.95
C THR A 432 -6.96 -25.94 -0.97
N SER A 433 -5.65 -25.76 -1.19
CA SER A 433 -4.60 -26.39 -0.38
C SER A 433 -4.27 -25.61 0.89
N ASP A 434 -4.11 -24.30 0.75
CA ASP A 434 -3.44 -23.46 1.74
C ASP A 434 -4.45 -22.73 2.65
N PHE A 435 -5.69 -22.53 2.17
CA PHE A 435 -6.73 -21.75 2.84
C PHE A 435 -7.98 -22.58 3.16
N LYS A 436 -7.81 -23.64 3.96
CA LYS A 436 -8.89 -24.57 4.37
C LYS A 436 -10.15 -23.88 4.92
N ILE A 437 -10.00 -22.72 5.56
CA ILE A 437 -11.14 -21.91 6.05
C ILE A 437 -12.09 -21.48 4.93
N PHE A 438 -11.61 -21.37 3.69
CA PHE A 438 -12.37 -20.99 2.50
C PHE A 438 -12.77 -22.18 1.61
N LYS A 439 -12.79 -23.41 2.14
CA LYS A 439 -13.16 -24.62 1.38
C LYS A 439 -14.45 -24.48 0.57
N ASN A 440 -15.46 -23.81 1.12
CA ASN A 440 -16.75 -23.61 0.43
C ASN A 440 -16.61 -22.66 -0.76
N VAL A 441 -15.75 -21.65 -0.65
CA VAL A 441 -15.43 -20.74 -1.76
C VAL A 441 -14.64 -21.48 -2.83
N ALA A 442 -13.67 -22.31 -2.44
CA ALA A 442 -12.90 -23.14 -3.35
C ALA A 442 -13.81 -24.06 -4.19
N VAL A 443 -14.74 -24.78 -3.56
CA VAL A 443 -15.71 -25.64 -4.27
C VAL A 443 -16.55 -24.85 -5.28
N LYS A 444 -17.07 -23.67 -4.89
CA LYS A 444 -17.83 -22.81 -5.79
C LYS A 444 -16.98 -22.29 -6.96
N LEU A 445 -15.72 -21.94 -6.71
CA LEU A 445 -14.79 -21.48 -7.75
C LEU A 445 -14.46 -22.59 -8.74
N THR A 446 -14.23 -23.82 -8.26
CA THR A 446 -14.04 -25.00 -9.12
C THR A 446 -15.26 -25.20 -10.03
N ALA A 447 -16.48 -25.14 -9.47
CA ALA A 447 -17.71 -25.27 -10.26
C ALA A 447 -17.90 -24.13 -11.27
N ALA A 448 -17.31 -22.96 -11.04
CA ALA A 448 -17.39 -21.79 -11.92
C ALA A 448 -16.19 -21.63 -12.87
N ALA A 449 -15.26 -22.60 -12.92
CA ALA A 449 -14.05 -22.51 -13.74
C ALA A 449 -14.36 -22.38 -15.24
N GLU A 450 -15.32 -23.14 -15.77
CA GLU A 450 -15.74 -23.03 -17.17
C GLU A 450 -16.31 -21.65 -17.50
N ARG A 451 -17.02 -21.04 -16.55
CA ARG A 451 -17.54 -19.68 -16.70
C ARG A 451 -16.41 -18.66 -16.74
N PHE A 452 -15.34 -18.86 -15.97
CA PHE A 452 -14.14 -18.01 -16.05
C PHE A 452 -13.50 -18.09 -17.44
N ASN A 453 -13.40 -19.29 -18.03
CA ASN A 453 -12.73 -19.49 -19.31
C ASN A 453 -13.34 -18.68 -20.46
N VAL A 454 -14.67 -18.53 -20.47
CA VAL A 454 -15.43 -17.78 -21.48
C VAL A 454 -15.55 -16.28 -21.20
N CYS A 455 -15.08 -15.79 -20.04
CA CYS A 455 -15.10 -14.37 -19.72
C CYS A 455 -14.18 -13.55 -20.62
N THR A 456 -14.54 -12.28 -20.84
CA THR A 456 -13.68 -11.30 -21.50
C THR A 456 -12.40 -11.04 -20.69
N PHE A 457 -11.37 -10.48 -21.32
CA PHE A 457 -10.12 -10.12 -20.64
C PHE A 457 -10.36 -9.26 -19.39
N ASN A 458 -11.18 -8.20 -19.51
CA ASN A 458 -11.47 -7.30 -18.40
C ASN A 458 -12.21 -8.00 -17.25
N GLU A 459 -13.14 -8.90 -17.56
CA GLU A 459 -13.83 -9.70 -16.54
C GLU A 459 -12.87 -10.66 -15.84
N LYS A 460 -11.99 -11.35 -16.59
CA LYS A 460 -10.96 -12.23 -16.01
C LYS A 460 -10.05 -11.48 -15.04
N VAL A 461 -9.60 -10.28 -15.43
CA VAL A 461 -8.79 -9.41 -14.56
C VAL A 461 -9.52 -9.07 -13.27
N ILE A 462 -10.79 -8.62 -13.35
CA ILE A 462 -11.60 -8.31 -12.17
C ILE A 462 -11.75 -9.56 -11.29
N ILE A 463 -12.07 -10.71 -11.87
CA ILE A 463 -12.26 -11.95 -11.13
C ILE A 463 -10.98 -12.34 -10.38
N ILE A 464 -9.82 -12.29 -11.03
CA ILE A 464 -8.52 -12.59 -10.40
C ILE A 464 -8.27 -11.65 -9.21
N GLU A 465 -8.48 -10.35 -9.36
CA GLU A 465 -8.32 -9.38 -8.28
C GLU A 465 -9.27 -9.67 -7.09
N GLU A 466 -10.52 -10.06 -7.38
CA GLU A 466 -11.52 -10.39 -6.36
C GLU A 466 -11.20 -11.71 -5.65
N ILE A 467 -10.68 -12.73 -6.34
CA ILE A 467 -10.20 -13.98 -5.71
C ILE A 467 -9.00 -13.70 -4.79
N ILE A 468 -8.08 -12.83 -5.21
CA ILE A 468 -6.96 -12.41 -4.35
C ILE A 468 -7.47 -11.73 -3.07
N LYS A 469 -8.53 -10.91 -3.15
CA LYS A 469 -9.16 -10.30 -1.96
C LYS A 469 -9.72 -11.33 -0.99
N VAL A 470 -10.33 -12.42 -1.48
CA VAL A 470 -10.81 -13.52 -0.62
C VAL A 470 -9.67 -14.08 0.25
N MET A 471 -8.48 -14.24 -0.32
CA MET A 471 -7.32 -14.83 0.37
C MET A 471 -6.42 -13.82 1.11
N ARG A 472 -6.76 -12.54 1.12
CA ARG A 472 -5.94 -11.54 1.84
C ARG A 472 -5.97 -11.77 3.35
N ALA A 473 -4.88 -11.43 4.02
CA ALA A 473 -4.72 -11.54 5.48
C ALA A 473 -5.37 -10.37 6.25
N ASN A 474 -6.63 -10.05 5.94
CA ASN A 474 -7.37 -8.93 6.55
C ASN A 474 -8.90 -9.11 6.42
N ALA A 475 -9.65 -8.03 6.60
CA ALA A 475 -11.12 -8.01 6.57
C ALA A 475 -11.74 -8.05 5.15
N THR A 476 -10.92 -8.00 4.10
CA THR A 476 -11.43 -7.90 2.73
C THR A 476 -12.11 -9.20 2.31
N ASN A 477 -13.08 -9.06 1.41
CA ASN A 477 -13.85 -10.14 0.81
C ASN A 477 -14.01 -9.83 -0.68
N GLY A 478 -14.26 -10.88 -1.47
CA GLY A 478 -14.32 -10.78 -2.92
C GLY A 478 -15.75 -10.66 -3.44
N ASN A 479 -15.93 -9.79 -4.44
CA ASN A 479 -17.16 -9.71 -5.23
C ASN A 479 -17.08 -10.60 -6.47
N LEU A 480 -17.61 -11.81 -6.37
CA LEU A 480 -17.52 -12.84 -7.42
C LEU A 480 -18.83 -13.00 -8.21
N LYS A 481 -19.64 -11.93 -8.29
CA LYS A 481 -20.89 -11.92 -9.08
C LYS A 481 -20.68 -12.26 -10.56
N LEU A 482 -19.53 -11.90 -11.14
CA LEU A 482 -19.19 -12.25 -12.53
C LEU A 482 -19.13 -13.77 -12.76
N LEU A 483 -18.84 -14.55 -11.71
CA LEU A 483 -18.88 -16.01 -11.72
C LEU A 483 -20.22 -16.59 -11.23
N GLY A 484 -21.21 -15.74 -10.89
CA GLY A 484 -22.50 -16.17 -10.33
C GLY A 484 -22.49 -16.40 -8.81
N LEU A 485 -21.45 -15.94 -8.11
CA LEU A 485 -21.33 -16.03 -6.65
C LEU A 485 -21.78 -14.72 -5.97
N THR A 486 -21.63 -14.64 -4.64
CA THR A 486 -22.04 -13.44 -3.88
C THR A 486 -21.03 -12.28 -3.99
N GLU A 487 -21.44 -11.11 -3.51
CA GLU A 487 -20.57 -9.91 -3.48
C GLU A 487 -19.61 -9.85 -2.29
N ARG A 488 -19.66 -10.82 -1.37
CA ARG A 488 -18.84 -10.85 -0.14
C ARG A 488 -18.28 -12.25 0.15
N GLU A 489 -17.88 -12.98 -0.89
CA GLU A 489 -17.25 -14.29 -0.73
C GLU A 489 -15.98 -14.15 0.13
N GLY A 490 -15.74 -15.12 1.02
CA GLY A 490 -14.61 -15.08 1.95
C GLY A 490 -14.85 -14.33 3.26
N ARG A 491 -16.03 -13.74 3.50
CA ARG A 491 -16.32 -13.12 4.81
C ARG A 491 -16.42 -14.19 5.91
N LEU A 492 -15.75 -13.96 7.04
CA LEU A 492 -15.65 -14.90 8.17
C LEU A 492 -16.44 -14.38 9.40
N GLY A 493 -17.74 -14.10 9.22
CA GLY A 493 -18.59 -13.45 10.23
C GLY A 493 -19.18 -14.33 11.32
N ASN A 494 -19.11 -15.66 11.17
CA ASN A 494 -19.71 -16.64 12.08
C ASN A 494 -18.78 -17.84 12.32
N VAL A 495 -17.49 -17.59 12.54
CA VAL A 495 -16.53 -18.68 12.75
C VAL A 495 -16.65 -19.18 14.20
N PRO A 496 -17.03 -20.44 14.43
CA PRO A 496 -17.11 -21.00 15.78
C PRO A 496 -15.71 -21.13 16.39
N ILE A 497 -15.64 -21.06 17.71
CA ILE A 497 -14.42 -21.42 18.45
C ILE A 497 -14.39 -22.94 18.61
N SER A 498 -13.35 -23.56 18.09
CA SER A 498 -13.12 -24.98 18.19
C SER A 498 -12.58 -25.38 19.56
N ASN A 499 -12.67 -26.67 19.89
CA ASN A 499 -12.08 -27.18 21.12
C ASN A 499 -10.54 -27.18 21.03
N ASN A 500 -9.97 -27.46 19.85
CA ASN A 500 -8.51 -27.42 19.59
C ASN A 500 -7.91 -26.01 19.43
N LEU A 501 -8.54 -24.98 20.02
CA LEU A 501 -8.10 -23.60 19.89
C LEU A 501 -6.71 -23.41 20.50
N LYS A 502 -5.82 -22.74 19.77
CA LYS A 502 -4.56 -22.22 20.32
C LYS A 502 -4.48 -20.72 20.15
N ILE A 503 -4.03 -20.01 21.18
CA ILE A 503 -3.73 -18.59 21.10
C ILE A 503 -2.22 -18.44 20.89
N ILE A 504 -1.83 -17.72 19.85
CA ILE A 504 -0.42 -17.51 19.49
C ILE A 504 -0.05 -16.07 19.83
N ASN A 505 0.84 -15.91 20.80
CA ASN A 505 1.36 -14.61 21.22
C ASN A 505 2.69 -14.36 20.51
N GLN A 506 2.74 -13.31 19.70
CA GLN A 506 3.92 -12.95 18.91
C GLN A 506 4.60 -11.71 19.49
N SER A 507 5.93 -11.73 19.55
CA SER A 507 6.74 -10.52 19.75
C SER A 507 6.53 -9.51 18.60
N ILE A 508 6.97 -8.26 18.79
CA ILE A 508 6.78 -7.16 17.81
C ILE A 508 7.31 -7.54 16.41
N THR A 509 8.39 -8.32 16.33
CA THR A 509 9.00 -8.79 15.09
C THR A 509 8.50 -10.16 14.62
N GLY A 510 7.75 -10.87 15.46
CA GLY A 510 7.28 -12.23 15.20
C GLY A 510 8.37 -13.30 15.26
N LEU A 511 9.59 -12.95 15.71
CA LEU A 511 10.70 -13.90 15.87
C LEU A 511 10.48 -14.85 17.04
N TYR A 512 10.02 -14.30 18.17
CA TYR A 512 9.61 -15.07 19.33
C TYR A 512 8.10 -15.23 19.35
N GLN A 513 7.65 -16.44 19.69
CA GLN A 513 6.25 -16.76 19.89
C GLN A 513 6.06 -17.68 21.10
N SER A 514 4.95 -17.52 21.81
CA SER A 514 4.44 -18.49 22.78
C SER A 514 3.04 -18.95 22.37
N ILE A 515 2.69 -20.18 22.70
CA ILE A 515 1.43 -20.81 22.33
C ILE A 515 0.70 -21.22 23.61
N GLU A 516 -0.49 -20.69 23.81
CA GLU A 516 -1.42 -21.14 24.83
C GLU A 516 -2.39 -22.14 24.19
N ASP A 517 -2.33 -23.40 24.61
CA ASP A 517 -3.15 -24.48 24.06
C ASP A 517 -4.40 -24.68 24.93
N PHE A 518 -5.58 -24.61 24.31
CA PHE A 518 -6.87 -24.82 24.97
C PHE A 518 -7.55 -26.12 24.50
N SER A 519 -6.82 -27.02 23.82
CA SER A 519 -7.36 -28.28 23.26
C SER A 519 -8.08 -29.17 24.26
#